data_AF-A0A7V4PRG2-F1
#
_entry.id   AF-A0A7V4PRG2-F1
#
_cell.length_a   1.000
_cell.length_b   1.000
_cell.length_c   1.000
_cell.angle_alpha   90.00
_cell.angle_beta   90.00
_cell.angle_gamma   90.00
#
_symmetry.space_group_name_H-M   'P 1'
#
loop_
_entity.id
_entity.type
_entity.pdbx_description
1 polymer ?
#
loop_
_entity_poly.entity_id
_entity_poly.type
_entity_poly.pdbx_seq_one_letter_code
_entity_poly.pdbx_strand_id
1 'polypeptide(L)'
;VRGAGSYVCGEETALLNSLEGRRPWPRERPPFPTGSGLFGKPTVINNVETLCFVPLILEKGPEWFRSLGRGANAGTKIYSVSGKVKRPGNYELPLGITARELIFDCAGGPSPGSLKAFTLGGISGGLLSREHLDLALDYSSPRQHGAFLGSGGVIVLDDSCCVVDFVRSCMIFYESESCGKCFPCRIGTVRMREILDGLTGRGDLREPARPRMEEIGAVMAATSACGLGQSAPLVVRGMGQFFSDEVAGHLRRRCPAGVCKL
;
A
#
# COMPACT_ATOMS: atom_id res chain seq x y z
N VAL A 1 5.50 -9.45 -24.33
CA VAL A 1 4.04 -9.38 -24.03
C VAL A 1 3.70 -8.00 -23.52
N ARG A 2 2.48 -7.50 -23.77
CA ARG A 2 1.97 -6.22 -23.24
C ARG A 2 0.66 -6.50 -22.51
N GLY A 3 0.47 -5.88 -21.34
CA GLY A 3 -0.77 -6.00 -20.56
C GLY A 3 -1.87 -5.05 -21.05
N ALA A 4 -3.05 -5.13 -20.41
CA ALA A 4 -4.25 -4.35 -20.78
C ALA A 4 -4.77 -3.42 -19.66
N GLY A 5 -3.92 -3.06 -18.69
CA GLY A 5 -4.27 -2.09 -17.62
C GLY A 5 -5.10 -2.68 -16.48
N SER A 6 -4.62 -3.74 -15.83
CA SER A 6 -5.24 -4.29 -14.62
C SER A 6 -4.20 -4.49 -13.52
N TYR A 7 -4.46 -3.94 -12.33
CA TYR A 7 -3.54 -3.97 -11.20
C TYR A 7 -3.33 -5.39 -10.67
N VAL A 8 -4.36 -6.24 -10.64
CA VAL A 8 -4.24 -7.62 -10.18
C VAL A 8 -3.28 -8.45 -11.03
N CYS A 9 -3.08 -8.11 -12.31
CA CYS A 9 -2.08 -8.76 -13.15
C CYS A 9 -0.64 -8.55 -12.69
N GLY A 10 -0.38 -7.61 -11.76
CA GLY A 10 0.92 -7.47 -11.10
C GLY A 10 1.17 -8.52 -10.01
N GLU A 11 0.12 -9.22 -9.55
CA GLU A 11 0.27 -10.34 -8.61
C GLU A 11 0.85 -11.56 -9.32
N GLU A 12 1.84 -12.21 -8.69
CA GLU A 12 2.67 -13.25 -9.30
C GLU A 12 1.85 -14.35 -10.00
N THR A 13 0.84 -14.90 -9.33
CA THR A 13 0.08 -16.04 -9.86
C THR A 13 -1.02 -15.62 -10.83
N ALA A 14 -1.59 -14.43 -10.63
CA ALA A 14 -2.53 -13.82 -11.57
C ALA A 14 -1.84 -13.45 -12.88
N LEU A 15 -0.59 -12.99 -12.82
CA LEU A 15 0.25 -12.71 -14.00
C LEU A 15 0.37 -13.95 -14.89
N LEU A 16 0.64 -15.12 -14.29
CA LEU A 16 0.73 -16.39 -15.04
C LEU A 16 -0.55 -16.69 -15.80
N ASN A 17 -1.71 -16.56 -15.16
CA ASN A 17 -2.99 -16.75 -15.83
C ASN A 17 -3.23 -15.72 -16.94
N SER A 18 -2.89 -14.46 -16.70
CA SER A 18 -2.99 -13.41 -17.70
C SER A 18 -2.13 -13.69 -18.93
N LEU A 19 -0.90 -14.19 -18.74
CA LEU A 19 0.02 -14.56 -19.82
C LEU A 19 -0.45 -15.78 -20.61
N GLU A 20 -1.16 -16.70 -19.96
CA GLU A 20 -1.78 -17.86 -20.60
C GLU A 20 -3.11 -17.55 -21.32
N GLY A 21 -3.51 -16.28 -21.40
CA GLY A 21 -4.77 -15.87 -22.02
C GLY A 21 -6.01 -16.19 -21.18
N ARG A 22 -5.83 -16.51 -19.89
CA ARG A 22 -6.92 -16.76 -18.94
C ARG A 22 -7.29 -15.48 -18.19
N ARG A 23 -8.44 -15.50 -17.51
CA ARG A 23 -8.79 -14.43 -16.56
C ARG A 23 -7.70 -14.34 -15.48
N PRO A 24 -7.27 -13.14 -15.06
CA PRO A 24 -6.17 -12.92 -14.12
C PRO A 24 -6.61 -13.16 -12.67
N TRP A 25 -7.15 -14.33 -12.42
CA TRP A 25 -7.49 -14.81 -11.10
C TRP A 25 -6.25 -15.43 -10.45
N PRO A 26 -5.86 -15.01 -9.24
CA PRO A 26 -4.73 -15.63 -8.52
C PRO A 26 -4.91 -17.16 -8.40
N ARG A 27 -3.82 -17.90 -8.61
CA ARG A 27 -3.80 -19.36 -8.48
C ARG A 27 -3.69 -19.74 -7.01
N GLU A 28 -4.26 -20.89 -6.67
CA GLU A 28 -4.09 -21.46 -5.33
C GLU A 28 -2.66 -21.99 -5.17
N ARG A 29 -2.17 -21.93 -3.93
CA ARG A 29 -0.90 -22.52 -3.53
C ARG A 29 -1.21 -23.56 -2.45
N PRO A 30 -0.75 -24.83 -2.59
CA PRO A 30 -0.04 -25.45 -3.72
C PRO A 30 -0.90 -25.68 -4.98
N PRO A 31 -0.30 -25.93 -6.18
CA PRO A 31 1.14 -25.98 -6.45
C PRO A 31 1.79 -24.60 -6.50
N PHE A 32 3.04 -24.49 -6.05
CA PHE A 32 3.82 -23.26 -6.16
C PHE A 32 4.34 -23.07 -7.59
N PRO A 33 4.47 -21.81 -8.09
CA PRO A 33 4.98 -21.52 -9.43
C PRO A 33 6.35 -22.14 -9.73
N THR A 34 7.21 -22.27 -8.73
CA THR A 34 8.53 -22.88 -8.83
C THR A 34 8.49 -24.36 -9.18
N GLY A 35 7.39 -25.06 -8.87
CA GLY A 35 7.17 -26.45 -9.31
C GLY A 35 6.30 -26.53 -10.57
N SER A 36 5.23 -25.75 -10.63
CA SER A 36 4.31 -25.70 -11.78
C SER A 36 3.71 -24.31 -11.93
N GLY A 37 4.33 -23.51 -12.81
CA GLY A 37 4.00 -22.12 -13.09
C GLY A 37 3.44 -21.94 -14.50
N LEU A 38 4.12 -21.13 -15.31
CA LEU A 38 3.69 -20.79 -16.67
C LEU A 38 3.64 -22.03 -17.56
N PHE A 39 2.49 -22.30 -18.19
CA PHE A 39 2.24 -23.47 -19.02
C PHE A 39 2.59 -24.80 -18.33
N GLY A 40 2.42 -24.85 -17.00
CA GLY A 40 2.74 -26.02 -16.17
C GLY A 40 4.24 -26.30 -16.01
N LYS A 41 5.12 -25.34 -16.36
CA LYS A 41 6.57 -25.47 -16.19
C LYS A 41 7.06 -24.73 -14.93
N PRO A 42 8.11 -25.23 -14.27
CA PRO A 42 8.80 -24.49 -13.20
C PRO A 42 9.10 -23.05 -13.63
N THR A 43 8.56 -22.08 -12.89
CA THR A 43 8.69 -20.65 -13.22
C THR A 43 9.01 -19.84 -11.98
N VAL A 44 9.96 -18.92 -12.10
CA VAL A 44 10.30 -17.91 -11.08
C VAL A 44 9.96 -16.55 -11.64
N ILE A 45 9.23 -15.74 -10.86
CA ILE A 45 8.84 -14.39 -11.23
C ILE A 45 9.60 -13.41 -10.32
N ASN A 46 10.26 -12.42 -10.91
CA ASN A 46 10.98 -11.39 -10.18
C ASN A 46 10.54 -9.99 -10.64
N ASN A 47 10.57 -9.03 -9.73
CA ASN A 47 10.37 -7.63 -10.08
C ASN A 47 11.56 -7.11 -10.90
N VAL A 48 11.30 -6.10 -11.73
CA VAL A 48 12.34 -5.43 -12.54
C VAL A 48 13.45 -4.86 -11.66
N GLU A 49 13.11 -4.19 -10.55
CA GLU A 49 14.08 -3.64 -9.58
C GLU A 49 15.05 -4.73 -9.10
N THR A 50 14.54 -5.90 -8.72
CA THR A 50 15.35 -7.04 -8.29
C THR A 50 16.32 -7.50 -9.37
N LEU A 51 15.84 -7.65 -10.62
CA LEU A 51 16.68 -8.10 -11.73
C LEU A 51 17.74 -7.07 -12.14
N CYS A 52 17.47 -5.77 -11.96
CA CYS A 52 18.45 -4.71 -12.23
C CYS A 52 19.66 -4.76 -11.27
N PHE A 53 19.49 -5.26 -10.04
CA PHE A 53 20.61 -5.39 -9.10
C PHE A 53 21.51 -6.60 -9.38
N VAL A 54 20.99 -7.68 -9.97
CA VAL A 54 21.75 -8.92 -10.23
C VAL A 54 23.06 -8.68 -11.00
N PRO A 55 23.09 -8.00 -12.17
CA PRO A 55 24.35 -7.79 -12.89
C PRO A 55 25.35 -6.97 -12.08
N LEU A 56 24.89 -5.96 -11.34
CA LEU A 56 25.75 -5.11 -10.51
C LEU A 56 26.37 -5.89 -9.34
N ILE A 57 25.60 -6.80 -8.73
CA ILE A 57 26.09 -7.68 -7.67
C ILE A 57 27.13 -8.67 -8.21
N LEU A 58 26.92 -9.23 -9.41
CA LEU A 58 27.87 -10.14 -10.04
C LEU A 58 29.18 -9.43 -10.41
N GLU A 59 29.10 -8.18 -10.86
CA GLU A 59 30.25 -7.39 -11.26
C GLU A 59 31.06 -6.88 -10.06
N LYS A 60 30.39 -6.32 -9.05
CA LYS A 60 31.04 -5.61 -7.93
C LYS A 60 31.18 -6.45 -6.66
N GLY A 61 30.59 -7.64 -6.66
CA GLY A 61 30.57 -8.54 -5.53
C GLY A 61 29.44 -8.25 -4.51
N PRO A 62 29.04 -9.27 -3.73
CA PRO A 62 27.97 -9.13 -2.74
C PRO A 62 28.34 -8.20 -1.57
N GLU A 63 29.61 -8.07 -1.23
CA GLU A 63 30.10 -7.16 -0.17
C GLU A 63 29.83 -5.69 -0.53
N TRP A 64 30.01 -5.33 -1.81
CA TRP A 64 29.66 -4.00 -2.30
C TRP A 64 28.16 -3.73 -2.12
N PHE A 65 27.30 -4.67 -2.51
CA PHE A 65 25.85 -4.45 -2.38
C PHE A 65 25.43 -4.35 -0.90
N ARG A 66 26.02 -5.15 -0.01
CA ARG A 66 25.78 -5.05 1.43
C ARG A 66 26.21 -3.70 2.01
N SER A 67 27.29 -3.10 1.51
CA SER A 67 27.76 -1.81 2.02
C SER A 67 26.88 -0.61 1.64
N LEU A 68 25.95 -0.79 0.69
CA LEU A 68 25.03 0.28 0.27
C LEU A 68 23.87 0.51 1.25
N GLY A 69 23.46 -0.50 2.02
CA GLY A 69 22.32 -0.41 2.93
C GLY A 69 22.69 0.18 4.29
N ARG A 70 21.69 0.55 5.08
CA ARG A 70 21.89 1.03 6.45
C ARG A 70 21.68 -0.06 7.49
N GLY A 71 22.59 -0.12 8.46
CA GLY A 71 22.53 -1.10 9.55
C GLY A 71 22.66 -2.53 9.03
N ALA A 72 21.66 -3.36 9.30
CA ALA A 72 21.62 -4.75 8.84
C ALA A 72 21.03 -4.92 7.42
N ASN A 73 20.56 -3.84 6.80
CA ASN A 73 19.99 -3.87 5.45
C ASN A 73 21.08 -3.90 4.38
N ALA A 74 20.78 -4.51 3.23
CA ALA A 74 21.68 -4.58 2.08
C ALA A 74 21.05 -3.94 0.85
N GLY A 75 21.85 -3.20 0.10
CA GLY A 75 21.43 -2.57 -1.15
C GLY A 75 20.75 -1.23 -1.02
N THR A 76 20.36 -0.71 -2.19
CA THR A 76 19.51 0.47 -2.35
C THR A 76 18.08 0.06 -2.63
N LYS A 77 17.18 1.03 -2.55
CA LYS A 77 15.79 0.90 -2.99
C LYS A 77 15.37 2.17 -3.73
N ILE A 78 14.55 1.99 -4.77
CA ILE A 78 13.92 3.10 -5.48
C ILE A 78 12.62 3.46 -4.75
N TYR A 79 12.59 4.65 -4.15
CA TYR A 79 11.43 5.21 -3.49
C TYR A 79 10.71 6.19 -4.43
N SER A 80 9.42 5.95 -4.68
CA SER A 80 8.59 6.81 -5.54
C SER A 80 7.71 7.71 -4.66
N VAL A 81 8.08 8.97 -4.51
CA VAL A 81 7.37 9.94 -3.65
C VAL A 81 6.39 10.76 -4.48
N SER A 82 5.15 10.84 -4.00
CA SER A 82 4.04 11.59 -4.61
C SER A 82 3.16 12.24 -3.54
N GLY A 83 2.13 12.98 -3.96
CA GLY A 83 1.21 13.68 -3.06
C GLY A 83 1.70 15.09 -2.73
N LYS A 84 1.50 15.51 -1.48
CA LYS A 84 1.77 16.88 -1.01
C LYS A 84 3.25 17.07 -0.66
N VAL A 85 4.10 17.12 -1.68
CA VAL A 85 5.54 17.43 -1.55
C VAL A 85 6.00 18.42 -2.61
N LYS A 86 7.06 19.19 -2.33
CA LYS A 86 7.62 20.16 -3.29
C LYS A 86 8.27 19.50 -4.50
N ARG A 87 8.91 18.35 -4.31
CA ARG A 87 9.66 17.62 -5.33
C ARG A 87 9.17 16.17 -5.36
N PRO A 88 8.03 15.87 -6.01
CA PRO A 88 7.64 14.48 -6.25
C PRO A 88 8.60 13.85 -7.27
N GLY A 89 8.86 12.55 -7.15
CA GLY A 89 9.80 11.86 -8.03
C GLY A 89 10.26 10.51 -7.50
N ASN A 90 11.20 9.91 -8.24
CA ASN A 90 11.85 8.66 -7.85
C ASN A 90 13.23 8.96 -7.26
N TYR A 91 13.53 8.35 -6.12
CA TYR A 91 14.78 8.52 -5.41
C TYR A 91 15.38 7.15 -5.14
N GLU A 92 16.55 6.88 -5.72
CA GLU A 92 17.34 5.70 -5.34
C GLU A 92 18.16 6.04 -4.09
N LEU A 93 17.84 5.39 -2.98
CA LEU A 93 18.46 5.66 -1.68
C LEU A 93 18.80 4.35 -0.97
N PRO A 94 19.76 4.35 -0.02
CA PRO A 94 20.05 3.20 0.84
C PRO A 94 18.79 2.62 1.49
N LEU A 95 18.65 1.29 1.48
CA LEU A 95 17.59 0.64 2.24
C LEU A 95 17.80 0.89 3.75
N GLY A 96 16.77 1.32 4.47
CA GLY A 96 16.84 1.65 5.89
C GLY A 96 17.07 3.14 6.22
N ILE A 97 17.03 4.04 5.23
CA ILE A 97 16.88 5.49 5.50
C ILE A 97 15.58 5.77 6.27
N THR A 98 15.47 6.91 6.92
CA THR A 98 14.24 7.29 7.63
C THR A 98 13.19 7.89 6.68
N ALA A 99 11.91 7.84 7.07
CA ALA A 99 10.85 8.54 6.34
C ALA A 99 11.10 10.06 6.29
N ARG A 100 11.72 10.63 7.32
CA ARG A 100 12.13 12.03 7.38
C ARG A 100 13.11 12.39 6.28
N GLU A 101 14.19 11.62 6.13
CA GLU A 101 15.19 11.86 5.09
C GLU A 101 14.58 11.81 3.69
N LEU A 102 13.69 10.84 3.45
CA LEU A 102 12.99 10.72 2.17
C LEU A 102 12.04 11.91 1.92
N ILE A 103 11.16 12.21 2.87
CA ILE A 103 10.06 13.18 2.67
C ILE A 103 10.56 14.62 2.72
N PHE A 104 11.43 14.95 3.68
CA PHE A 104 11.89 16.33 3.89
C PHE A 104 13.17 16.63 3.11
N ASP A 105 14.21 15.82 3.28
CA ASP A 105 15.52 16.16 2.71
C ASP A 105 15.52 15.95 1.20
N CYS A 106 14.94 14.83 0.74
CA CYS A 106 14.86 14.50 -0.69
C CYS A 106 13.65 15.18 -1.38
N ALA A 107 12.42 14.89 -0.93
CA ALA A 107 11.20 15.39 -1.59
C ALA A 107 10.81 16.84 -1.22
N GLY A 108 11.53 17.48 -0.29
CA GLY A 108 11.36 18.90 0.05
C GLY A 108 10.17 19.20 0.98
N GLY A 109 9.52 18.16 1.51
CA GLY A 109 8.41 18.23 2.46
C GLY A 109 7.12 18.84 1.89
N PRO A 110 6.03 18.82 2.68
CA PRO A 110 4.80 19.51 2.33
C PRO A 110 4.96 21.04 2.32
N SER A 111 4.19 21.72 1.46
CA SER A 111 4.15 23.18 1.34
C SER A 111 2.87 23.62 0.66
N PRO A 112 2.06 24.53 1.24
CA PRO A 112 2.30 25.32 2.46
C PRO A 112 1.98 24.59 3.79
N GLY A 113 1.48 23.35 3.76
CA GLY A 113 1.08 22.60 4.95
C GLY A 113 2.21 21.89 5.71
N SER A 114 1.86 21.22 6.80
CA SER A 114 2.71 20.28 7.54
C SER A 114 2.30 18.83 7.26
N LEU A 115 3.24 17.91 7.44
CA LEU A 115 2.96 16.48 7.26
C LEU A 115 1.89 16.00 8.24
N LYS A 116 0.82 15.44 7.71
CA LYS A 116 -0.25 14.77 8.48
C LYS A 116 -0.04 13.25 8.48
N ALA A 117 0.11 12.67 7.29
CA ALA A 117 0.20 11.23 7.12
C ALA A 117 1.02 10.86 5.87
N PHE A 118 1.46 9.62 5.80
CA PHE A 118 2.06 9.06 4.60
C PHE A 118 1.80 7.56 4.50
N THR A 119 1.88 7.03 3.29
CA THR A 119 1.84 5.57 3.06
C THR A 119 3.21 5.03 2.71
N LEU A 120 3.42 3.73 2.93
CA LEU A 120 4.60 3.01 2.48
C LEU A 120 4.16 1.90 1.51
N GLY A 121 4.86 1.67 0.41
CA GLY A 121 4.46 0.65 -0.57
C GLY A 121 3.19 0.98 -1.38
N GLY A 122 2.99 2.25 -1.72
CA GLY A 122 1.75 2.76 -2.32
C GLY A 122 0.64 2.81 -1.29
N ILE A 123 -0.60 2.53 -1.68
CA ILE A 123 -1.71 2.43 -0.72
C ILE A 123 -1.72 1.08 0.03
N SER A 124 -1.03 0.05 -0.49
CA SER A 124 -1.08 -1.31 0.04
C SER A 124 -0.20 -1.56 1.25
N GLY A 125 0.83 -0.75 1.51
CA GLY A 125 1.65 -0.95 2.72
C GLY A 125 1.15 -0.20 3.95
N GLY A 126 -0.09 0.32 3.92
CA GLY A 126 -0.74 0.92 5.07
C GLY A 126 -0.50 2.43 5.21
N LEU A 127 -1.10 3.00 6.25
CA LEU A 127 -1.08 4.44 6.52
C LEU A 127 -0.37 4.70 7.85
N LEU A 128 0.59 5.62 7.85
CA LEU A 128 1.35 6.06 9.01
C LEU A 128 1.14 7.56 9.27
N SER A 129 1.29 7.96 10.53
CA SER A 129 1.23 9.37 10.96
C SER A 129 2.61 10.03 10.98
N ARG A 130 2.62 11.36 11.16
CA ARG A 130 3.84 12.16 11.38
C ARG A 130 4.74 11.67 12.53
N GLU A 131 4.20 10.91 13.48
CA GLU A 131 4.96 10.35 14.62
C GLU A 131 5.97 9.30 14.16
N HIS A 132 5.76 8.71 12.98
CA HIS A 132 6.61 7.66 12.41
C HIS A 132 7.67 8.21 11.45
N LEU A 133 8.00 9.50 11.52
CA LEU A 133 8.97 10.12 10.62
C LEU A 133 10.39 9.58 10.78
N ASP A 134 10.76 9.21 12.01
CA ASP A 134 12.09 8.68 12.32
C ASP A 134 12.14 7.15 12.17
N LEU A 135 11.07 6.53 11.67
CA LEU A 135 11.02 5.11 11.34
C LEU A 135 11.96 4.79 10.17
N ALA A 136 12.79 3.77 10.34
CA ALA A 136 13.59 3.21 9.27
C ALA A 136 12.71 2.57 8.19
N LEU A 137 12.96 2.94 6.93
CA LEU A 137 12.29 2.40 5.75
C LEU A 137 12.99 1.12 5.30
N ASP A 138 12.75 0.06 6.06
CA ASP A 138 13.18 -1.31 5.77
C ASP A 138 11.97 -2.29 5.78
N TYR A 139 12.24 -3.60 5.68
CA TYR A 139 11.19 -4.61 5.60
C TYR A 139 10.59 -5.03 6.96
N SER A 140 11.23 -4.68 8.08
CA SER A 140 10.87 -5.14 9.42
C SER A 140 10.26 -4.03 10.29
N SER A 141 10.87 -2.85 10.32
CA SER A 141 10.50 -1.71 11.16
C SER A 141 9.05 -1.27 10.95
N PRO A 142 8.54 -1.08 9.71
CA PRO A 142 7.14 -0.67 9.52
C PRO A 142 6.11 -1.70 9.98
N ARG A 143 6.48 -2.99 10.03
CA ARG A 143 5.56 -4.07 10.44
C ARG A 143 5.10 -3.93 11.89
N GLN A 144 5.94 -3.34 12.74
CA GLN A 144 5.61 -3.08 14.15
C GLN A 144 4.45 -2.09 14.31
N HIS A 145 4.22 -1.25 13.29
CA HIS A 145 3.16 -0.25 13.25
C HIS A 145 2.01 -0.66 12.32
N GLY A 146 1.94 -1.93 11.94
CA GLY A 146 0.91 -2.42 11.05
C GLY A 146 1.01 -1.90 9.61
N ALA A 147 2.19 -1.44 9.20
CA ALA A 147 2.52 -1.06 7.83
C ALA A 147 3.57 -2.02 7.25
N PHE A 148 3.92 -1.90 5.98
CA PHE A 148 5.10 -2.59 5.43
C PHE A 148 5.70 -1.81 4.27
N LEU A 149 7.00 -1.97 4.06
CA LEU A 149 7.66 -1.46 2.87
C LEU A 149 7.37 -2.39 1.68
N GLY A 150 6.43 -1.97 0.84
CA GLY A 150 6.09 -2.66 -0.41
C GLY A 150 6.99 -2.23 -1.57
N SER A 151 6.39 -1.71 -2.64
CA SER A 151 7.10 -1.25 -3.84
C SER A 151 8.07 -0.08 -3.62
N GLY A 152 8.03 0.60 -2.47
CA GLY A 152 8.75 1.87 -2.25
C GLY A 152 7.93 3.10 -2.64
N GLY A 153 6.68 2.93 -3.09
CA GLY A 153 5.76 4.06 -3.30
C GLY A 153 5.40 4.74 -1.97
N VAL A 154 5.50 6.06 -1.91
CA VAL A 154 5.15 6.89 -0.76
C VAL A 154 4.20 7.99 -1.20
N ILE A 155 2.99 7.98 -0.63
CA ILE A 155 2.01 9.04 -0.86
C ILE A 155 1.97 9.92 0.38
N VAL A 156 2.33 11.20 0.22
CA VAL A 156 2.39 12.16 1.32
C VAL A 156 1.10 12.97 1.39
N LEU A 157 0.54 13.09 2.59
CA LEU A 157 -0.65 13.86 2.91
C LEU A 157 -0.29 15.00 3.87
N ASP A 158 -0.72 16.20 3.53
CA ASP A 158 -0.60 17.36 4.41
C ASP A 158 -1.87 17.55 5.26
N ASP A 159 -1.85 18.56 6.10
CA ASP A 159 -2.94 18.95 6.98
C ASP A 159 -4.20 19.46 6.24
N SER A 160 -4.09 19.84 4.96
CA SER A 160 -5.27 20.16 4.13
C SER A 160 -6.05 18.92 3.68
N CYS A 161 -5.46 17.73 3.76
CA CYS A 161 -6.11 16.49 3.36
C CYS A 161 -7.01 15.92 4.47
N CYS A 162 -8.18 15.41 4.09
CA CYS A 162 -9.01 14.57 4.97
C CYS A 162 -8.56 13.10 4.85
N VAL A 163 -8.15 12.49 5.95
CA VAL A 163 -7.70 11.09 5.97
C VAL A 163 -8.85 10.14 5.68
N VAL A 164 -10.05 10.42 6.19
CA VAL A 164 -11.25 9.60 5.93
C VAL A 164 -11.58 9.58 4.44
N ASP A 165 -11.48 10.73 3.78
CA ASP A 165 -11.71 10.86 2.33
C ASP A 165 -10.59 10.22 1.50
N PHE A 166 -9.35 10.31 1.96
CA PHE A 166 -8.24 9.61 1.34
C PHE A 166 -8.42 8.09 1.39
N VAL A 167 -8.75 7.54 2.56
CA VAL A 167 -8.99 6.10 2.72
C VAL A 167 -10.21 5.63 1.92
N ARG A 168 -11.27 6.45 1.85
CA ARG A 168 -12.40 6.22 0.95
C ARG A 168 -11.94 6.06 -0.51
N SER A 169 -11.08 6.97 -0.97
CA SER A 169 -10.54 6.94 -2.33
C SER A 169 -9.67 5.70 -2.57
N CYS A 170 -8.92 5.26 -1.56
CA CYS A 170 -8.19 3.99 -1.62
C CYS A 170 -9.14 2.79 -1.76
N MET A 171 -10.26 2.78 -1.02
CA MET A 171 -11.24 1.69 -1.12
C MET A 171 -11.94 1.65 -2.48
N ILE A 172 -12.19 2.81 -3.11
CA ILE A 172 -12.69 2.88 -4.48
C ILE A 172 -11.70 2.22 -5.45
N PHE A 173 -10.40 2.50 -5.31
CA PHE A 173 -9.38 1.84 -6.12
C PHE A 173 -9.35 0.32 -5.90
N TYR A 174 -9.40 -0.16 -4.66
CA TYR A 174 -9.40 -1.60 -4.41
C TYR A 174 -10.68 -2.30 -4.88
N GLU A 175 -11.81 -1.61 -4.83
CA GLU A 175 -13.07 -2.07 -5.42
C GLU A 175 -12.92 -2.23 -6.94
N SER A 176 -12.38 -1.23 -7.65
CA SER A 176 -12.21 -1.28 -9.10
C SER A 176 -11.15 -2.28 -9.56
N GLU A 177 -10.08 -2.47 -8.78
CA GLU A 177 -8.97 -3.36 -9.12
C GLU A 177 -9.13 -4.80 -8.58
N SER A 178 -10.23 -5.08 -7.89
CA SER A 178 -10.53 -6.44 -7.44
C SER A 178 -10.84 -7.34 -8.64
N CYS A 179 -10.15 -8.48 -8.73
CA CYS A 179 -10.44 -9.49 -9.76
C CYS A 179 -11.78 -10.21 -9.56
N GLY A 180 -12.44 -10.00 -8.41
CA GLY A 180 -13.76 -10.58 -8.10
C GLY A 180 -13.78 -12.06 -7.72
N LYS A 181 -12.63 -12.75 -7.64
CA LYS A 181 -12.55 -14.20 -7.32
C LYS A 181 -13.06 -14.52 -5.91
N CYS A 182 -12.51 -13.86 -4.88
CA CYS A 182 -12.82 -14.17 -3.49
C CYS A 182 -13.88 -13.24 -2.92
N PHE A 183 -14.91 -13.82 -2.28
CA PHE A 183 -15.96 -13.09 -1.56
C PHE A 183 -15.44 -12.06 -0.56
N PRO A 184 -14.47 -12.38 0.34
CA PRO A 184 -13.99 -11.40 1.33
C PRO A 184 -13.45 -10.14 0.66
N CYS A 185 -12.63 -10.26 -0.38
CA CYS A 185 -12.11 -9.09 -1.09
C CYS A 185 -13.20 -8.37 -1.89
N ARG A 186 -13.97 -9.10 -2.72
CA ARG A 186 -14.96 -8.50 -3.63
C ARG A 186 -16.08 -7.77 -2.89
N ILE A 187 -16.54 -8.32 -1.78
CA ILE A 187 -17.64 -7.74 -0.99
C ILE A 187 -17.05 -6.79 0.06
N GLY A 188 -15.93 -7.14 0.69
CA GLY A 188 -15.35 -6.37 1.78
C GLY A 188 -14.91 -4.97 1.36
N THR A 189 -14.26 -4.81 0.20
CA THR A 189 -13.86 -3.48 -0.31
C THR A 189 -15.08 -2.58 -0.54
N VAL A 190 -16.16 -3.13 -1.12
CA VAL A 190 -17.43 -2.42 -1.31
C VAL A 190 -18.03 -2.00 0.04
N ARG A 191 -18.10 -2.92 1.02
CA ARG A 191 -18.68 -2.61 2.33
C ARG A 191 -17.87 -1.58 3.11
N MET A 192 -16.54 -1.63 3.04
CA MET A 192 -15.69 -0.59 3.63
C MET A 192 -15.92 0.75 2.94
N ARG A 193 -15.97 0.78 1.60
CA ARG A 193 -16.25 2.00 0.83
C ARG A 193 -17.61 2.60 1.18
N GLU A 194 -18.66 1.80 1.30
CA GLU A 194 -20.01 2.26 1.69
C GLU A 194 -20.03 2.88 3.10
N ILE A 195 -19.31 2.30 4.06
CA ILE A 195 -19.19 2.88 5.41
C ILE A 195 -18.46 4.23 5.35
N LEU A 196 -17.38 4.32 4.55
CA LEU A 196 -16.63 5.55 4.32
C LEU A 196 -17.44 6.60 3.53
N ASP A 197 -18.31 6.19 2.61
CA ASP A 197 -19.28 7.07 1.94
C ASP A 197 -20.18 7.74 3.01
N GLY A 198 -20.71 6.95 3.94
CA GLY A 198 -21.51 7.44 5.07
C GLY A 198 -20.76 8.42 5.96
N LEU A 199 -19.52 8.08 6.35
CA LEU A 199 -18.66 8.96 7.15
C LEU A 199 -18.32 10.27 6.42
N THR A 200 -18.24 10.26 5.10
CA THR A 200 -17.89 11.44 4.29
C THR A 200 -19.10 12.21 3.75
N GLY A 201 -20.32 11.85 4.15
CA GLY A 201 -21.56 12.54 3.76
C GLY A 201 -22.01 12.26 2.32
N ARG A 202 -21.42 11.24 1.68
CA ARG A 202 -21.75 10.82 0.30
C ARG A 202 -22.63 9.58 0.23
N GLY A 203 -23.13 9.13 1.39
CA GLY A 203 -24.05 8.02 1.53
C GLY A 203 -24.60 7.98 2.95
N ASP A 204 -25.34 6.91 3.25
CA ASP A 204 -25.95 6.71 4.57
C ASP A 204 -24.90 6.29 5.59
N LEU A 205 -24.87 6.99 6.73
CA LEU A 205 -24.00 6.63 7.84
C LEU A 205 -24.48 5.32 8.48
N ARG A 206 -23.64 4.28 8.40
CA ARG A 206 -23.91 2.97 8.99
C ARG A 206 -23.18 2.85 10.33
N GLU A 207 -23.93 2.66 11.41
CA GLU A 207 -23.37 2.42 12.74
C GLU A 207 -23.55 0.97 13.21
N PRO A 208 -22.58 0.41 13.98
CA PRO A 208 -21.34 1.05 14.41
C PRO A 208 -20.25 0.98 13.32
N ALA A 209 -19.79 2.13 12.82
CA ALA A 209 -18.91 2.22 11.65
C ALA A 209 -17.54 1.55 11.88
N ARG A 210 -16.85 1.91 12.97
CA ARG A 210 -15.49 1.44 13.27
C ARG A 210 -15.42 -0.07 13.56
N PRO A 211 -16.20 -0.63 14.52
CA PRO A 211 -16.19 -2.07 14.78
C PRO A 211 -16.50 -2.91 13.55
N ARG A 212 -17.42 -2.42 12.69
CA ARG A 212 -17.76 -3.13 11.46
C ARG A 212 -16.62 -3.14 10.45
N MET A 213 -15.92 -2.01 10.29
CA MET A 213 -14.73 -1.96 9.43
C MET A 213 -13.59 -2.85 9.95
N GLU A 214 -13.39 -2.91 11.27
CA GLU A 214 -12.40 -3.80 11.90
C GLU A 214 -12.72 -5.27 11.64
N GLU A 215 -13.97 -5.69 11.81
CA GLU A 215 -14.43 -7.06 11.54
C GLU A 215 -14.23 -7.45 10.07
N ILE A 216 -14.70 -6.59 9.14
CA ILE A 216 -14.52 -6.82 7.69
C ILE A 216 -13.02 -6.90 7.37
N GLY A 217 -12.21 -6.02 7.94
CA GLY A 217 -10.76 -5.98 7.72
C GLY A 217 -10.04 -7.24 8.19
N ALA A 218 -10.42 -7.75 9.36
CA ALA A 218 -9.88 -9.02 9.88
C ALA A 218 -10.21 -10.19 8.96
N VAL A 219 -11.47 -10.30 8.51
CA VAL A 219 -11.89 -11.36 7.56
C VAL A 219 -11.15 -11.23 6.23
N MET A 220 -11.04 -10.02 5.68
CA MET A 220 -10.31 -9.76 4.44
C MET A 220 -8.83 -10.16 4.54
N ALA A 221 -8.16 -9.76 5.61
CA ALA A 221 -6.77 -10.10 5.87
C ALA A 221 -6.54 -11.61 5.99
N ALA A 222 -7.45 -12.32 6.64
CA ALA A 222 -7.31 -13.75 6.90
C ALA A 222 -7.70 -14.64 5.70
N THR A 223 -8.67 -14.23 4.89
CA THR A 223 -9.35 -15.14 3.94
C THR A 223 -9.28 -14.72 2.47
N SER A 224 -8.68 -13.56 2.16
CA SER A 224 -8.50 -13.15 0.76
C SER A 224 -7.44 -14.00 0.06
N ALA A 225 -7.71 -14.35 -1.19
CA ALA A 225 -6.86 -15.24 -1.99
C ALA A 225 -5.50 -14.66 -2.38
N CYS A 226 -5.34 -13.33 -2.37
CA CYS A 226 -4.09 -12.67 -2.73
C CYS A 226 -3.83 -11.38 -1.93
N GLY A 227 -2.62 -10.83 -2.13
CA GLY A 227 -2.13 -9.65 -1.41
C GLY A 227 -3.02 -8.42 -1.51
N LEU A 228 -3.79 -8.23 -2.60
CA LEU A 228 -4.70 -7.09 -2.74
C LEU A 228 -5.76 -7.09 -1.62
N GLY A 229 -6.52 -8.17 -1.50
CA GLY A 229 -7.55 -8.27 -0.47
C GLY A 229 -6.98 -8.33 0.94
N GLN A 230 -5.78 -8.89 1.10
CA GLN A 230 -5.10 -8.96 2.40
C GLN A 230 -4.60 -7.59 2.88
N SER A 231 -4.18 -6.72 1.95
CA SER A 231 -3.57 -5.43 2.26
C SER A 231 -4.53 -4.25 2.23
N ALA A 232 -5.64 -4.33 1.48
CA ALA A 232 -6.63 -3.26 1.42
C ALA A 232 -7.11 -2.74 2.80
N PRO A 233 -7.33 -3.60 3.83
CA PRO A 233 -7.72 -3.13 5.16
C PRO A 233 -6.67 -2.30 5.90
N LEU A 234 -5.39 -2.32 5.48
CA LEU A 234 -4.29 -1.71 6.24
C LEU A 234 -4.42 -0.19 6.34
N VAL A 235 -4.89 0.48 5.29
CA VAL A 235 -5.13 1.93 5.32
C VAL A 235 -6.31 2.30 6.22
N VAL A 236 -7.34 1.44 6.27
CA VAL A 236 -8.49 1.61 7.18
C VAL A 236 -8.05 1.43 8.63
N ARG A 237 -7.21 0.42 8.91
CA ARG A 237 -6.63 0.21 10.24
C ARG A 237 -5.77 1.39 10.67
N GLY A 238 -4.87 1.86 9.80
CA GLY A 238 -4.02 3.03 10.10
C GLY A 238 -4.84 4.30 10.35
N MET A 239 -5.91 4.53 9.60
CA MET A 239 -6.87 5.60 9.88
C MET A 239 -7.50 5.45 11.26
N GLY A 240 -8.00 4.26 11.61
CA GLY A 240 -8.61 4.01 12.91
C GLY A 240 -7.64 4.16 14.09
N GLN A 241 -6.37 3.77 13.89
CA GLN A 241 -5.34 3.78 14.93
C GLN A 241 -4.75 5.17 15.16
N PHE A 242 -4.37 5.87 14.09
CA PHE A 242 -3.61 7.12 14.19
C PHE A 242 -4.45 8.38 13.99
N PHE A 243 -5.68 8.24 13.46
CA PHE A 243 -6.56 9.36 13.12
C PHE A 243 -7.98 9.15 13.67
N SER A 244 -8.08 8.52 14.85
CA SER A 244 -9.33 8.25 15.55
C SER A 244 -10.16 9.51 15.81
N ASP A 245 -9.50 10.63 16.11
CA ASP A 245 -10.14 11.93 16.30
C ASP A 245 -10.80 12.47 15.02
N GLU A 246 -10.18 12.23 13.86
CA GLU A 246 -10.76 12.63 12.57
C GLU A 246 -11.99 11.78 12.25
N VAL A 247 -11.92 10.47 12.51
CA VAL A 247 -13.08 9.58 12.40
C VAL A 247 -14.20 10.01 13.36
N ALA A 248 -13.88 10.37 14.61
CA ALA A 248 -14.84 10.87 15.58
C ALA A 248 -15.47 12.21 15.18
N GLY A 249 -14.70 13.09 14.53
CA GLY A 249 -15.22 14.31 13.91
C GLY A 249 -16.28 14.00 12.85
N HIS A 250 -15.98 13.07 11.95
CA HIS A 250 -16.91 12.65 10.89
C HIS A 250 -18.19 12.02 11.44
N LEU A 251 -18.11 11.22 12.51
CA LEU A 251 -19.29 10.69 13.22
C LEU A 251 -20.16 11.81 13.80
N ARG A 252 -19.56 12.90 14.29
CA ARG A 252 -20.26 14.11 14.73
C ARG A 252 -20.67 15.05 13.58
N ARG A 253 -20.65 14.58 12.32
CA ARG A 253 -20.96 15.35 11.11
C ARG A 253 -20.09 16.60 10.93
N ARG A 254 -18.82 16.53 11.34
CA ARG A 254 -17.83 17.60 11.12
C ARG A 254 -16.54 17.05 10.51
N CYS A 255 -16.14 17.56 9.34
CA CYS A 255 -14.86 17.24 8.73
C CYS A 255 -13.78 18.20 9.27
N PRO A 256 -12.78 17.74 10.04
CA PRO A 256 -11.75 18.63 10.59
C PRO A 256 -10.91 19.33 9.51
N ALA A 257 -10.71 18.69 8.36
CA ALA A 257 -10.01 19.25 7.22
C ALA A 257 -10.90 20.11 6.30
N GLY A 258 -12.22 20.16 6.53
CA GLY A 258 -13.17 20.93 5.71
C GLY A 258 -13.39 20.41 4.28
N VAL A 259 -12.88 19.23 3.94
CA VAL A 259 -12.95 18.66 2.58
C VAL A 259 -14.31 18.02 2.30
N CYS A 260 -14.87 17.30 3.28
CA CYS A 260 -16.14 16.61 3.13
C CYS A 260 -17.32 17.52 3.48
N LYS A 261 -18.38 17.46 2.67
CA LYS A 261 -19.68 18.10 2.95
C LYS A 261 -20.53 17.12 3.76
N LEU A 262 -20.62 17.34 5.07
CA LEU A 262 -21.31 16.47 6.04
C LEU A 262 -22.63 17.06 6.52
#